data_AF-A0A936WV44-F1
#
_entry.id   AF-A0A936WV44-F1
#
_cell.length_a   1.000
_cell.length_b   1.000
_cell.length_c   1.000
_cell.angle_alpha   90.00
_cell.angle_beta   90.00
_cell.angle_gamma   90.00
#
_symmetry.space_group_name_H-M   'P 1'
#
loop_
_entity.id
_entity.type
_entity.pdbx_description
1 polymer ?
#
loop_
_entity_poly.entity_id
_entity_poly.type
_entity_poly.pdbx_seq_one_letter_code
_entity_poly.pdbx_strand_id
1 'polypeptide(L)'
;MHHPVEFLKDFDRESVKIEFFRNFDALFTGHVHELASSYTSDLNGSLFISIANSSIGDFPTERKFINGYTILDIIPGKSIKTEYRKYIEIHNRFVPNTDIGTEDGKKNSQF
;
A
#
# COMPACT_ATOMS: atom_id res chain seq x y z
N MET A 1 -2.76 -3.16 9.76
CA MET A 1 -2.56 -2.18 10.86
C MET A 1 -3.18 -0.84 10.47
N HIS A 2 -3.37 0.09 11.41
CA HIS A 2 -3.84 1.44 11.06
C HIS A 2 -2.67 2.40 10.79
N HIS A 3 -1.73 2.54 11.72
CA HIS A 3 -0.53 3.37 11.56
C HIS A 3 0.63 2.57 10.95
N PRO A 4 1.47 3.19 10.10
CA PRO A 4 2.71 2.57 9.62
C PRO A 4 3.68 2.24 10.76
N VAL A 5 4.52 1.22 10.54
CA VAL A 5 5.55 0.77 11.50
C VAL A 5 6.56 1.88 11.78
N GLU A 6 6.78 2.76 10.81
CA GLU A 6 7.66 3.92 10.85
C GLU A 6 7.27 4.93 11.94
N PHE A 7 6.02 4.87 12.44
CA PHE A 7 5.53 5.76 13.49
C PHE A 7 5.90 5.28 14.90
N LEU A 8 6.35 4.03 15.04
CA LEU A 8 6.84 3.50 16.30
C LEU A 8 8.18 4.16 16.69
N LYS A 9 8.47 4.18 18.00
CA LYS A 9 9.81 4.54 18.49
C LYS A 9 10.83 3.55 17.95
N ASP A 10 12.07 4.01 17.74
CA ASP A 10 13.08 3.21 17.04
C ASP A 10 13.29 1.83 17.65
N PHE A 11 13.36 1.71 18.98
CA PHE A 11 13.59 0.43 19.65
C PHE A 11 12.41 -0.56 19.47
N ASP A 12 11.17 -0.09 19.51
CA ASP A 12 9.98 -0.90 19.24
C ASP A 12 9.91 -1.28 17.75
N ARG A 13 10.24 -0.32 16.87
CA ARG A 13 10.21 -0.50 15.43
C ARG A 13 11.11 -1.63 14.98
N GLU A 14 12.37 -1.66 15.45
CA GLU A 14 13.31 -2.70 15.05
C GLU A 14 12.87 -4.08 15.54
N SER A 15 12.37 -4.17 16.78
CA SER A 15 11.87 -5.42 17.35
C SER A 15 10.67 -5.98 16.57
N VAL A 16 9.70 -5.11 16.24
CA VAL A 16 8.48 -5.50 15.51
C VAL A 16 8.77 -5.80 14.04
N LYS A 17 9.69 -5.07 13.40
CA LYS A 17 10.09 -5.32 12.01
C LYS A 17 10.59 -6.73 11.81
N ILE A 18 11.44 -7.23 12.71
CA ILE A 18 11.98 -8.60 12.63
C ILE A 18 10.83 -9.63 12.63
N GLU A 19 9.85 -9.46 13.53
CA GLU A 19 8.71 -10.36 13.60
C GLU A 19 7.82 -10.28 12.37
N PHE A 20 7.66 -9.10 11.76
CA PHE A 20 6.89 -8.96 10.53
C PHE A 20 7.55 -9.63 9.34
N PHE A 21 8.86 -9.40 9.16
CA PHE A 21 9.60 -9.98 8.04
C PHE A 21 9.69 -11.51 8.13
N ARG A 22 9.72 -12.08 9.34
CA ARG A 22 9.81 -13.53 9.54
C ARG A 22 8.49 -14.27 9.37
N ASN A 23 7.38 -13.64 9.76
CA ASN A 23 6.12 -14.36 9.96
C ASN A 23 5.02 -13.96 8.98
N PHE A 24 5.23 -12.95 8.14
CA PHE A 24 4.21 -12.44 7.22
C PHE A 24 4.79 -12.15 5.84
N ASP A 25 4.04 -12.49 4.80
CA ASP A 25 4.38 -12.17 3.41
C ASP A 25 3.95 -10.73 3.02
N ALA A 26 2.94 -10.19 3.71
CA ALA A 26 2.36 -8.90 3.39
C ALA A 26 1.84 -8.13 4.63
N LEU A 27 2.03 -6.82 4.62
CA LEU A 27 1.56 -5.87 5.62
C LEU A 27 0.72 -4.76 4.97
N PHE A 28 -0.54 -4.64 5.39
CA PHE A 28 -1.46 -3.60 4.92
C PHE A 28 -1.64 -2.52 6.00
N THR A 29 -1.45 -1.26 5.63
CA THR A 29 -1.60 -0.12 6.55
C THR A 29 -2.34 1.06 5.91
N GLY A 30 -2.90 1.92 6.76
CA GLY A 30 -3.60 3.14 6.36
C GLY A 30 -3.01 4.38 7.03
N HIS A 31 -3.87 5.27 7.51
CA HIS A 31 -3.57 6.48 8.30
C HIS A 31 -2.86 7.63 7.58
N VAL A 32 -1.89 7.37 6.70
CA VAL A 32 -1.14 8.42 5.99
C VAL A 32 -1.95 9.02 4.83
N HIS A 33 -2.92 8.25 4.31
CA HIS A 33 -3.71 8.55 3.12
C HIS A 33 -2.89 8.78 1.84
N GLU A 34 -1.58 8.55 1.90
CA GLU A 34 -0.66 8.56 0.79
C GLU A 34 -0.55 7.14 0.22
N LEU A 35 -0.91 6.99 -1.05
CA LEU A 35 -0.85 5.70 -1.72
C LEU A 35 0.62 5.33 -1.97
N ALA A 36 1.09 4.28 -1.32
CA ALA A 36 2.45 3.77 -1.48
C ALA A 36 2.46 2.25 -1.40
N SER A 37 3.40 1.63 -2.11
CA SER A 37 3.67 0.20 -2.01
C SER A 37 5.16 -0.03 -2.09
N SER A 38 5.69 -0.93 -1.27
CA SER A 38 7.07 -1.38 -1.34
C SER A 38 7.14 -2.90 -1.19
N TYR A 39 8.20 -3.47 -1.76
CA TYR A 39 8.61 -4.83 -1.48
C TYR A 39 10.02 -4.74 -0.91
N THR A 40 10.26 -5.31 0.25
CA THR A 40 11.56 -5.24 0.93
C THR A 40 11.96 -6.63 1.37
N SER A 41 13.20 -7.01 1.05
CA SER A 41 13.79 -8.28 1.41
C SER A 41 15.07 -8.04 2.19
N ASP A 42 15.23 -8.74 3.31
CA ASP A 42 16.42 -8.71 4.14
C ASP A 42 16.77 -10.12 4.67
N LEU A 43 17.68 -10.21 5.64
CA LEU A 43 18.08 -11.48 6.26
C LEU A 43 16.97 -12.15 7.07
N ASN A 44 15.91 -11.43 7.44
CA ASN A 44 14.79 -11.91 8.23
C ASN A 44 13.62 -12.40 7.38
N GLY A 45 13.57 -12.04 6.10
CA GLY A 45 12.57 -12.50 5.15
C GLY A 45 12.25 -11.44 4.11
N SER A 46 11.12 -11.61 3.43
CA SER A 46 10.62 -10.63 2.47
C SER A 46 9.21 -10.21 2.85
N LEU A 47 8.95 -8.91 2.81
CA LEU A 47 7.68 -8.33 3.19
C LEU A 47 7.20 -7.36 2.11
N PHE A 48 5.99 -7.60 1.62
CA PHE A 48 5.26 -6.64 0.80
C PHE A 48 4.49 -5.67 1.71
N ILE A 49 4.69 -4.37 1.56
CA ILE A 49 3.99 -3.33 2.33
C ILE A 49 3.10 -2.55 1.36
N SER A 50 1.82 -2.42 1.68
CA SER A 50 0.89 -1.55 0.97
C SER A 50 0.20 -0.57 1.91
N ILE A 51 0.35 0.72 1.59
CA ILE A 51 -0.28 1.85 2.26
C ILE A 51 -1.45 2.29 1.39
N ALA A 52 -2.67 2.11 1.89
CA ALA A 52 -3.88 2.49 1.17
C ALA A 52 -4.22 3.98 1.36
N ASN A 53 -4.69 4.62 0.29
CA ASN A 53 -5.35 5.92 0.34
C ASN A 53 -6.78 5.81 0.89
N SER A 54 -7.33 6.92 1.35
CA SER A 54 -8.74 7.01 1.73
C SER A 54 -9.64 6.76 0.52
N SER A 55 -10.76 6.07 0.70
CA SER A 55 -11.65 5.71 -0.41
C SER A 55 -12.70 6.79 -0.67
N ILE A 56 -13.28 7.36 0.40
CA ILE A 56 -14.40 8.32 0.33
C ILE A 56 -14.36 9.34 1.49
N GLY A 57 -13.37 9.26 2.38
CA GLY A 57 -13.40 9.99 3.66
C GLY A 57 -12.79 11.39 3.63
N ASP A 58 -12.04 11.73 2.59
CA ASP A 58 -11.30 13.01 2.54
C ASP A 58 -11.84 13.91 1.43
N PHE A 59 -12.55 14.97 1.82
CA PHE A 59 -12.89 16.13 0.97
C PHE A 59 -12.36 17.45 1.56
N PRO A 60 -11.08 17.54 1.96
CA PRO A 60 -10.53 18.81 2.42
C PRO A 60 -10.46 19.82 1.26
N THR A 61 -10.57 21.11 1.58
CA THR A 61 -10.51 22.24 0.63
C THR A 61 -9.22 22.23 -0.20
N GLU A 62 -8.11 21.77 0.39
CA GLU A 62 -6.84 21.50 -0.28
C GLU A 62 -6.52 20.01 -0.16
N ARG A 63 -6.76 19.26 -1.23
CA ARG A 63 -6.56 17.81 -1.22
C ARG A 63 -5.12 17.44 -1.56
N LYS A 64 -4.40 16.90 -0.59
CA LYS A 64 -3.01 16.44 -0.75
C LYS A 64 -2.89 15.09 -1.46
N PHE A 65 -3.86 14.19 -1.27
CA PHE A 65 -3.83 12.83 -1.81
C PHE A 65 -5.16 12.46 -2.49
N ILE A 66 -5.08 11.75 -3.62
CA ILE A 66 -6.25 11.33 -4.39
C ILE A 66 -6.91 10.13 -3.72
N ASN A 67 -8.23 10.16 -3.58
CA ASN A 67 -8.99 9.03 -3.03
C ASN A 67 -8.96 7.82 -3.98
N GLY A 68 -9.10 6.62 -3.42
CA GLY A 68 -8.98 5.41 -4.21
C GLY A 68 -9.03 4.12 -3.42
N TYR A 69 -8.68 3.04 -4.09
CA TYR A 69 -8.52 1.73 -3.48
C TYR A 69 -7.51 0.91 -4.29
N THR A 70 -6.99 -0.15 -3.67
CA THR A 70 -6.06 -1.08 -4.29
C THR A 70 -6.66 -2.48 -4.27
N ILE A 71 -6.63 -3.16 -5.40
CA ILE A 71 -6.95 -4.59 -5.53
C ILE A 71 -5.63 -5.34 -5.51
N LEU A 72 -5.56 -6.40 -4.70
CA LEU A 72 -4.40 -7.27 -4.61
C LEU A 72 -4.79 -8.68 -5.03
N ASP A 73 -4.09 -9.22 -6.01
CA ASP A 73 -4.14 -10.61 -6.41
C ASP A 73 -2.84 -11.28 -5.96
N ILE A 74 -2.93 -12.15 -4.94
CA ILE A 74 -1.80 -12.70 -4.22
C ILE A 74 -1.74 -14.20 -4.48
N ILE A 75 -0.62 -14.64 -5.05
CA ILE A 75 -0.24 -16.05 -5.10
C ILE A 75 0.85 -16.24 -4.04
N PRO A 76 0.55 -16.89 -2.89
CA PRO A 76 1.50 -17.05 -1.80
C PRO A 76 2.84 -17.62 -2.27
N GLY A 77 3.93 -16.99 -1.86
CA GLY A 77 5.30 -17.39 -2.21
C GLY A 77 5.68 -17.27 -3.70
N LYS A 78 4.85 -16.61 -4.54
CA LYS A 78 5.10 -16.51 -5.99
C LYS A 78 4.97 -15.10 -6.54
N SER A 79 3.82 -14.47 -6.39
CA SER A 79 3.60 -13.13 -6.96
C SER A 79 2.51 -12.36 -6.26
N ILE A 80 2.66 -11.04 -6.27
CA ILE A 80 1.62 -10.08 -5.91
C ILE A 80 1.37 -9.20 -7.13
N LYS A 81 0.13 -9.19 -7.60
CA LYS A 81 -0.32 -8.22 -8.60
C LYS A 81 -1.17 -7.17 -7.89
N THR A 82 -0.79 -5.92 -8.09
CA THR A 82 -1.45 -4.75 -7.53
C THR A 82 -2.19 -4.01 -8.63
N GLU A 83 -3.43 -3.64 -8.35
CA GLU A 83 -4.32 -2.89 -9.23
C GLU A 83 -4.79 -1.64 -8.50
N TYR A 84 -4.23 -0.49 -8.87
CA TYR A 84 -4.50 0.80 -8.24
C TYR A 84 -5.67 1.50 -8.92
N ARG A 85 -6.60 2.01 -8.13
CA ARG A 85 -7.80 2.71 -8.60
C ARG A 85 -7.85 4.07 -7.92
N LYS A 86 -8.04 5.12 -8.71
CA LYS A 86 -8.24 6.49 -8.21
C LYS A 86 -9.63 6.98 -8.54
N TYR A 87 -10.20 7.76 -7.64
CA TYR A 87 -11.49 8.40 -7.82
C TYR A 87 -11.33 9.74 -8.54
N ILE A 88 -12.12 9.96 -9.59
CA ILE A 88 -12.17 11.23 -10.31
C ILE A 88 -13.53 11.86 -10.06
N GLU A 89 -13.56 12.92 -9.25
CA GLU A 89 -14.81 13.54 -8.77
C GLU A 89 -15.65 14.11 -9.89
N ILE A 90 -15.02 14.84 -10.81
CA ILE A 90 -15.70 15.48 -11.95
C ILE A 90 -16.43 14.47 -12.84
N HIS A 91 -16.02 13.19 -12.79
CA HIS A 91 -16.63 12.10 -13.55
C HIS A 91 -17.40 11.11 -12.65
N ASN A 92 -17.42 11.33 -11.34
CA ASN A 92 -18.05 10.48 -10.32
C ASN A 92 -17.75 8.97 -10.52
N ARG A 93 -16.48 8.63 -10.76
CA ARG A 93 -16.08 7.24 -11.05
C ARG A 93 -14.67 6.93 -10.64
N PHE A 94 -14.42 5.65 -10.37
CA PHE A 94 -13.06 5.11 -10.21
C PHE A 94 -12.47 4.73 -11.57
N VAL A 95 -11.22 5.13 -11.78
CA VAL A 95 -10.42 4.82 -12.97
C VAL A 95 -9.10 4.18 -12.56
N PRO A 96 -8.39 3.49 -13.47
CA PRO A 96 -7.01 3.06 -13.21
C PRO A 96 -6.13 4.22 -12.74
N ASN A 97 -5.35 3.99 -11.67
CA ASN A 97 -4.41 4.98 -11.18
C ASN A 97 -3.06 4.83 -11.89
N THR A 98 -2.94 5.49 -13.03
CA THR A 98 -1.74 5.53 -13.88
C THR A 98 -0.62 6.40 -13.29
N ASP A 99 -0.86 7.12 -12.19
CA ASP A 99 0.18 7.95 -11.54
C ASP A 99 1.16 7.07 -10.74
N ILE A 100 0.71 5.87 -10.33
CA ILE A 100 1.51 4.89 -9.59
C ILE A 100 1.67 3.57 -10.36
N GLY A 101 0.65 3.10 -11.06
CA GLY A 101 0.69 1.88 -11.86
C GLY A 101 1.22 2.12 -13.28
N THR A 102 1.18 1.07 -14.10
CA THR A 102 1.30 1.19 -15.57
C THR A 102 0.05 1.81 -16.19
N GLU A 103 -0.06 1.82 -17.52
CA GLU A 103 -1.19 2.41 -18.27
C GLU A 103 -2.57 1.86 -17.87
N ASP A 104 -2.61 0.63 -17.36
CA ASP A 104 -3.80 -0.04 -16.85
C ASP A 104 -3.93 0.02 -15.32
N GLY A 105 -3.09 0.82 -14.66
CA GLY A 105 -3.07 1.02 -13.21
C GLY A 105 -2.48 -0.16 -12.44
N LYS A 106 -1.66 -1.01 -13.07
CA LYS A 106 -1.18 -2.26 -12.45
C LYS A 106 0.31 -2.24 -12.14
N LYS A 107 0.73 -3.06 -11.18
CA LYS A 107 2.14 -3.46 -10.98
C LYS A 107 2.21 -4.92 -10.56
N ASN A 108 3.24 -5.61 -11.04
CA ASN A 108 3.56 -6.97 -10.62
C ASN A 108 4.81 -6.94 -9.74
N SER A 109 4.73 -7.54 -8.57
CA SER A 109 5.86 -7.83 -7.69
C SER A 109 6.03 -9.35 -7.65
N GLN A 110 7.27 -9.82 -7.81
CA GLN A 110 7.62 -11.23 -7.65
C GLN A 110 8.31 -11.39 -6.30
N PHE A 111 8.06 -12.51 -5.63
CA PHE A 111 8.74 -12.84 -4.38
C PHE A 111 10.19 -13.23 -4.63
#